data_AF-A0A7S1J9M8-F1
#
_entry.id   AF-A0A7S1J9M8-F1
#
_cell.length_a   1.000
_cell.length_b   1.000
_cell.length_c   1.000
_cell.angle_alpha   90.00
_cell.angle_beta   90.00
_cell.angle_gamma   90.00
#
_symmetry.space_group_name_H-M   'P 1'
#
loop_
_entity.id
_entity.type
_entity.pdbx_description
1 polymer ?
#
loop_
_entity_poly.entity_id
_entity_poly.type
_entity_poly.pdbx_seq_one_letter_code
_entity_poly.pdbx_strand_id
1 'polypeptide(L)'
;RIQRLWKDNFDTPLVADTIQWVEAVVFPWLEVFATSPDRQAQDHPLFHQWRTRLEYFVYHTYGNQRLSEFFNIVVDFPDSDAALEDLRTCLSMTAQHQQLITEARRQIKKRLLHAGAKTTDILQFFVNLIKAVNVLYPSSGGILDKVCDDIKAYLRHRKDTVRAIVLGLIGSSGDSSDLALVLHSELKSSNEDNTLTVYYSSDEEDDMMVNPTQCKPSPRTMRTSMDKGIDMLRVLGLSNKTDIVKMLVSIFGKKDLFIEEYQAILSSKLLALSDYDTTQEVATLELLKIRFGEAALHNCEAMIRDLAETKRIQSNISRMQKEDRRGGSTMDCTIVSRLFWPELPDEDFVPHPQLIALQEQQVQYYKRLKAPRTLEFINALGHVQLELEYPTTSV
;
A
#
# COMPACT_ATOMS: atom_id res chain seq x y z
N ARG A 1 26.54 -3.95 -30.61
CA ARG A 1 25.76 -5.07 -31.20
C ARG A 1 24.79 -5.65 -30.17
N ILE A 2 25.27 -6.04 -28.98
CA ILE A 2 24.44 -6.64 -27.92
C ILE A 2 23.50 -5.63 -27.26
N GLN A 3 23.87 -4.35 -27.15
CA GLN A 3 22.98 -3.28 -26.65
C GLN A 3 21.61 -3.19 -27.36
N ARG A 4 21.50 -3.63 -28.62
CA ARG A 4 20.21 -3.67 -29.33
C ARG A 4 19.30 -4.80 -28.86
N LEU A 5 19.88 -5.88 -28.33
CA LEU A 5 19.15 -7.03 -27.78
C LEU A 5 18.66 -6.77 -26.35
N TRP A 6 19.31 -5.84 -25.64
CA TRP A 6 18.92 -5.48 -24.27
C TRP A 6 17.74 -4.51 -24.23
N LYS A 7 17.59 -3.66 -25.24
CA LYS A 7 16.62 -2.58 -25.24
C LYS A 7 15.18 -3.12 -25.18
N ASP A 8 14.40 -2.62 -24.23
CA ASP A 8 12.97 -2.92 -24.04
C ASP A 8 12.65 -4.42 -23.80
N ASN A 9 13.65 -5.24 -23.45
CA ASN A 9 13.46 -6.63 -23.03
C ASN A 9 13.80 -6.77 -21.55
N PHE A 10 12.78 -7.06 -20.72
CA PHE A 10 12.91 -7.16 -19.26
C PHE A 10 12.54 -8.53 -18.69
N ASP A 11 11.94 -9.41 -19.49
CA ASP A 11 11.29 -10.64 -19.03
C ASP A 11 12.29 -11.79 -18.83
N THR A 12 13.46 -11.71 -19.46
CA THR A 12 14.47 -12.77 -19.48
C THR A 12 15.79 -12.31 -18.88
N PRO A 13 16.54 -13.18 -18.17
CA PRO A 13 17.88 -12.86 -17.69
C PRO A 13 18.86 -12.81 -18.87
N LEU A 14 19.35 -11.62 -19.21
CA LEU A 14 20.22 -11.38 -20.37
C LEU A 14 21.70 -11.28 -19.98
N VAL A 15 22.02 -11.05 -18.70
CA VAL A 15 23.41 -10.90 -18.25
C VAL A 15 24.16 -12.22 -18.38
N ALA A 16 23.57 -13.33 -17.96
CA ALA A 16 24.18 -14.66 -18.06
C ALA A 16 24.47 -15.04 -19.52
N ASP A 17 23.49 -14.88 -20.41
CA ASP A 17 23.63 -15.15 -21.85
C ASP A 17 24.71 -14.27 -22.50
N THR A 18 24.79 -13.00 -22.08
CA THR A 18 25.82 -12.08 -22.57
C THR A 18 27.21 -12.53 -22.15
N ILE A 19 27.39 -12.95 -20.89
CA ILE A 19 28.68 -13.44 -20.38
C ILE A 19 29.06 -14.72 -21.11
N GLN A 20 28.12 -15.66 -21.30
CA GLN A 20 28.37 -16.88 -22.05
C GLN A 20 28.79 -16.59 -23.50
N TRP A 21 28.19 -15.58 -24.14
CA TRP A 21 28.62 -15.14 -25.47
C TRP A 21 30.03 -14.55 -25.47
N VAL A 22 30.38 -13.75 -24.46
CA VAL A 22 31.73 -13.20 -24.30
C VAL A 22 32.73 -14.34 -24.11
N GLU A 23 32.38 -15.35 -23.31
CA GLU A 23 33.19 -16.54 -23.09
C GLU A 23 33.34 -17.40 -24.34
N ALA A 24 32.30 -17.56 -25.14
CA ALA A 24 32.33 -18.41 -26.33
C ALA A 24 33.00 -17.75 -27.55
N VAL A 25 32.93 -16.41 -27.66
CA VAL A 25 33.38 -15.69 -28.86
C VAL A 25 34.58 -14.79 -28.60
N VAL A 26 34.52 -13.99 -27.53
CA VAL A 26 35.51 -12.93 -27.29
C VAL A 26 36.76 -13.49 -26.62
N PHE A 27 36.63 -14.40 -25.66
CA PHE A 27 37.80 -14.99 -24.99
C PHE A 27 38.64 -15.88 -25.92
N PRO A 28 38.08 -16.79 -26.74
CA PRO A 28 38.86 -17.54 -27.72
C PRO A 28 39.53 -16.64 -28.76
N TRP A 29 38.87 -15.55 -29.16
CA TRP A 29 39.49 -14.54 -30.04
C TRP A 29 40.67 -13.84 -29.36
N LEU A 30 40.59 -13.53 -28.06
CA LEU A 30 41.68 -12.92 -27.30
C LEU A 30 42.83 -13.89 -27.03
N GLU A 31 42.56 -15.18 -26.84
CA GLU A 31 43.60 -16.21 -26.67
C GLU A 31 44.57 -16.22 -27.85
N VAL A 32 44.05 -16.03 -29.08
CA VAL A 32 44.88 -15.95 -30.30
C VAL A 32 45.94 -14.85 -30.20
N PHE A 33 45.63 -13.71 -29.55
CA PHE A 33 46.57 -12.60 -29.38
C PHE A 33 47.46 -12.73 -28.13
N ALA A 34 47.03 -13.51 -27.14
CA ALA A 34 47.77 -13.73 -25.91
C ALA A 34 48.80 -14.88 -26.02
N THR A 35 48.67 -15.74 -27.05
CA THR A 35 49.56 -16.90 -27.24
C THR A 35 50.93 -16.44 -27.75
N SER A 36 51.93 -16.45 -26.86
CA SER A 36 53.35 -16.47 -27.22
C SER A 36 53.76 -17.93 -27.47
N PRO A 37 54.64 -18.26 -28.43
CA PRO A 37 54.91 -19.63 -28.86
C PRO A 37 55.38 -20.62 -27.77
N ASP A 38 55.81 -20.15 -26.59
CA ASP A 38 56.39 -20.99 -25.53
C ASP A 38 55.52 -21.17 -24.25
N ARG A 39 54.29 -20.63 -24.17
CA ARG A 39 53.41 -20.83 -22.99
C ARG A 39 51.94 -20.99 -23.37
N GLN A 40 51.23 -21.88 -22.67
CA GLN A 40 49.78 -22.01 -22.78
C GLN A 40 49.11 -20.67 -22.45
N ALA A 41 48.22 -20.20 -23.33
CA ALA A 41 47.60 -18.86 -23.24
C ALA A 41 46.82 -18.61 -21.95
N GLN A 42 46.34 -19.68 -21.30
CA GLN A 42 45.53 -19.62 -20.08
C GLN A 42 46.32 -19.20 -18.83
N ASP A 43 47.64 -19.45 -18.80
CA ASP A 43 48.51 -19.11 -17.66
C ASP A 43 49.13 -17.71 -17.76
N HIS A 44 48.78 -16.93 -18.80
CA HIS A 44 49.36 -15.61 -18.98
C HIS A 44 48.64 -14.57 -18.10
N PRO A 45 49.35 -13.86 -17.19
CA PRO A 45 48.72 -12.91 -16.26
C PRO A 45 47.97 -11.77 -16.96
N LEU A 46 48.39 -11.39 -18.18
CA LEU A 46 47.67 -10.42 -19.00
C LEU A 46 46.32 -10.93 -19.50
N PHE A 47 46.19 -12.22 -19.80
CA PHE A 47 44.93 -12.81 -20.27
C PHE A 47 43.88 -12.79 -19.17
N HIS A 48 44.25 -13.19 -17.95
CA HIS A 48 43.40 -13.04 -16.77
C HIS A 48 42.98 -11.58 -16.53
N GLN A 49 43.92 -10.64 -16.67
CA GLN A 49 43.62 -9.21 -16.52
C GLN A 49 42.64 -8.68 -17.58
N TRP A 50 42.78 -9.11 -18.84
CA TRP A 50 41.85 -8.75 -19.91
C TRP A 50 40.48 -9.37 -19.70
N ARG A 51 40.43 -10.63 -19.24
CA ARG A 51 39.19 -11.31 -18.90
C ARG A 51 38.39 -10.54 -17.85
N THR A 52 39.01 -10.22 -16.72
CA THR A 52 38.36 -9.46 -15.63
C THR A 52 37.94 -8.06 -16.08
N ARG A 53 38.75 -7.38 -16.90
CA ARG A 53 38.40 -6.05 -17.43
C ARG A 53 37.21 -6.10 -18.38
N LEU A 54 37.12 -7.13 -19.23
CA LEU A 54 36.01 -7.29 -20.16
C LEU A 54 34.72 -7.69 -19.45
N GLU A 55 34.80 -8.60 -18.48
CA GLU A 55 33.67 -8.95 -17.63
C GLU A 55 33.14 -7.70 -16.91
N TYR A 56 34.01 -6.92 -16.27
CA TYR A 56 33.64 -5.63 -15.66
C TYR A 56 33.01 -4.68 -16.67
N PHE A 57 33.59 -4.54 -17.87
CA PHE A 57 33.09 -3.65 -18.91
C PHE A 57 31.68 -4.05 -19.38
N VAL A 58 31.39 -5.35 -19.47
CA VAL A 58 30.07 -5.89 -19.81
C VAL A 58 29.07 -5.55 -18.71
N TYR A 59 29.38 -5.87 -17.44
CA TYR A 59 28.51 -5.54 -16.31
C TYR A 59 28.26 -4.04 -16.19
N HIS A 60 29.28 -3.20 -16.37
CA HIS A 60 29.17 -1.75 -16.31
C HIS A 60 28.33 -1.18 -17.47
N THR A 61 28.50 -1.71 -18.69
CA THR A 61 27.74 -1.24 -19.85
C THR A 61 26.28 -1.67 -19.78
N TYR A 62 26.01 -2.91 -19.37
CA TYR A 62 24.65 -3.42 -19.17
C TYR A 62 23.95 -2.66 -18.03
N GLY A 63 24.64 -2.50 -16.90
CA GLY A 63 24.18 -1.72 -15.75
C GLY A 63 23.75 -0.32 -16.19
N ASN A 64 24.61 0.44 -16.86
CA ASN A 64 24.28 1.78 -17.35
C ASN A 64 23.05 1.83 -18.27
N GLN A 65 22.87 0.84 -19.14
CA GLN A 65 21.67 0.76 -19.98
C GLN A 65 20.42 0.58 -19.13
N ARG A 66 20.42 -0.37 -18.18
CA ARG A 66 19.30 -0.63 -17.27
C ARG A 66 19.03 0.53 -16.33
N LEU A 67 20.06 1.25 -15.88
CA LEU A 67 19.88 2.48 -15.11
C LEU A 67 19.11 3.53 -15.92
N SER A 68 19.40 3.69 -17.21
CA SER A 68 18.70 4.63 -18.10
C SER A 68 17.24 4.26 -18.40
N GLU A 69 16.90 2.98 -18.26
CA GLU A 69 15.56 2.40 -18.48
C GLU A 69 14.84 2.10 -17.16
N PHE A 70 15.43 2.43 -16.01
CA PHE A 70 14.97 2.01 -14.68
C PHE A 70 13.51 2.36 -14.41
N PHE A 71 13.04 3.52 -14.88
CA PHE A 71 11.62 3.88 -14.73
C PHE A 71 10.68 2.89 -15.43
N ASN A 72 11.02 2.43 -16.64
CA ASN A 72 10.19 1.47 -17.36
C ASN A 72 10.21 0.10 -16.67
N ILE A 73 11.39 -0.33 -16.20
CA ILE A 73 11.53 -1.56 -15.41
C ILE A 73 10.59 -1.51 -14.19
N VAL A 74 10.54 -0.39 -13.47
CA VAL A 74 9.62 -0.28 -12.31
C VAL A 74 8.14 -0.26 -12.72
N VAL A 75 7.81 0.30 -13.89
CA VAL A 75 6.43 0.30 -14.42
C VAL A 75 5.98 -1.11 -14.79
N ASP A 76 6.84 -1.88 -15.44
CA ASP A 76 6.55 -3.23 -15.95
C ASP A 76 6.67 -4.33 -14.86
N PHE A 77 6.97 -3.95 -13.61
CA PHE A 77 6.97 -4.87 -12.47
C PHE A 77 5.54 -5.37 -12.17
N PRO A 78 5.31 -6.69 -12.03
CA PRO A 78 6.26 -7.75 -11.68
C PRO A 78 6.91 -8.51 -12.85
N ASP A 79 6.51 -8.27 -14.10
CA ASP A 79 7.02 -9.03 -15.25
C ASP A 79 8.53 -8.78 -15.48
N SER A 80 9.00 -7.59 -15.12
CA SER A 80 10.40 -7.16 -15.21
C SER A 80 11.33 -7.70 -14.11
N ASP A 81 10.93 -8.69 -13.31
CA ASP A 81 11.70 -9.16 -12.13
C ASP A 81 13.09 -9.70 -12.53
N ALA A 82 13.17 -10.43 -13.65
CA ALA A 82 14.44 -10.95 -14.18
C ALA A 82 15.44 -9.83 -14.50
N ALA A 83 14.98 -8.70 -15.05
CA ALA A 83 15.83 -7.53 -15.29
C ALA A 83 16.37 -6.88 -14.00
N LEU A 84 15.61 -6.95 -12.90
CA LEU A 84 16.06 -6.47 -11.59
C LEU A 84 17.12 -7.41 -10.99
N GLU A 85 16.96 -8.72 -11.12
CA GLU A 85 17.98 -9.69 -10.66
C GLU A 85 19.31 -9.53 -11.42
N ASP A 86 19.23 -9.34 -12.73
CA ASP A 86 20.37 -9.01 -13.58
C ASP A 86 21.05 -7.71 -13.14
N LEU A 87 20.25 -6.65 -12.93
CA LEU A 87 20.75 -5.35 -12.49
C LEU A 87 21.39 -5.45 -11.09
N ARG A 88 20.84 -6.23 -10.18
CA ARG A 88 21.43 -6.52 -8.87
C ARG A 88 22.81 -7.15 -9.01
N THR A 89 22.94 -8.13 -9.90
CA THR A 89 24.24 -8.77 -10.18
C THR A 89 25.24 -7.75 -10.71
N CYS A 90 24.85 -6.92 -11.67
CA CYS A 90 25.69 -5.83 -12.20
C CYS A 90 26.13 -4.84 -11.12
N LEU A 91 25.22 -4.43 -10.23
CA LEU A 91 25.51 -3.44 -9.18
C LEU A 91 26.47 -3.98 -8.12
N SER A 92 26.43 -5.28 -7.83
CA SER A 92 27.39 -5.91 -6.92
C SER A 92 28.83 -5.92 -7.47
N MET A 93 28.98 -6.01 -8.79
CA MET A 93 30.27 -6.04 -9.48
C MET A 93 30.83 -4.65 -9.83
N THR A 94 29.97 -3.65 -10.02
CA THR A 94 30.36 -2.33 -10.59
C THR A 94 30.32 -1.17 -9.60
N ALA A 95 29.74 -1.37 -8.41
CA ALA A 95 29.57 -0.37 -7.35
C ALA A 95 28.79 0.91 -7.77
N GLN A 96 27.92 0.85 -8.78
CA GLN A 96 27.20 2.02 -9.36
C GLN A 96 25.96 2.51 -8.58
N HIS A 97 25.87 2.21 -7.27
CA HIS A 97 24.72 2.51 -6.40
C HIS A 97 24.29 3.99 -6.44
N GLN A 98 25.26 4.91 -6.43
CA GLN A 98 24.96 6.35 -6.42
C GLN A 98 24.44 6.86 -7.78
N GLN A 99 24.87 6.22 -8.87
CA GLN A 99 24.38 6.53 -10.21
C GLN A 99 22.93 6.09 -10.36
N LEU A 100 22.57 4.91 -9.83
CA LEU A 100 21.17 4.45 -9.77
C LEU A 100 20.28 5.48 -9.09
N ILE A 101 20.64 5.96 -7.89
CA ILE A 101 19.83 6.94 -7.15
C ILE A 101 19.66 8.22 -7.97
N THR A 102 20.75 8.75 -8.52
CA THR A 102 20.73 10.01 -9.26
C THR A 102 19.86 9.90 -10.52
N GLU A 103 20.00 8.80 -11.24
CA GLU A 103 19.32 8.56 -12.50
C GLU A 103 17.84 8.20 -12.30
N ALA A 104 17.52 7.37 -11.30
CA ALA A 104 16.15 7.08 -10.91
C ALA A 104 15.40 8.35 -10.50
N ARG A 105 15.99 9.18 -9.61
CA ARG A 105 15.38 10.46 -9.20
C ARG A 105 15.15 11.39 -10.39
N ARG A 106 16.11 11.46 -11.32
CA ARG A 106 15.98 12.26 -12.55
C ARG A 106 14.81 11.80 -13.41
N GLN A 107 14.66 10.49 -13.63
CA GLN A 107 13.56 9.94 -14.44
C GLN A 107 12.20 10.13 -13.74
N ILE A 108 12.11 9.86 -12.43
CA ILE A 108 10.89 10.02 -11.64
C ILE A 108 10.40 11.47 -11.67
N LYS A 109 11.29 12.44 -11.43
CA LYS A 109 10.95 13.87 -11.49
C LYS A 109 10.43 14.29 -12.87
N LYS A 110 11.06 13.80 -13.94
CA LYS A 110 10.71 14.19 -15.30
C LYS A 110 9.40 13.56 -15.79
N ARG A 111 9.14 12.30 -15.42
CA ARG A 111 8.07 11.48 -16.04
C ARG A 111 6.84 11.26 -15.17
N LEU A 112 6.95 11.41 -13.84
CA LEU A 112 5.87 11.07 -12.92
C LEU A 112 5.45 12.25 -12.03
N LEU A 113 6.41 13.02 -11.53
CA LEU A 113 6.15 14.10 -10.56
C LEU A 113 5.71 15.41 -11.23
N HIS A 114 4.64 15.34 -12.02
CA HIS A 114 4.03 16.50 -12.67
C HIS A 114 2.51 16.57 -12.40
N ALA A 115 1.94 17.76 -12.50
CA ALA A 115 0.52 18.00 -12.17
C ALA A 115 -0.48 17.14 -12.97
N GLY A 116 -0.13 16.71 -14.19
CA GLY A 116 -1.00 15.88 -15.03
C GLY A 116 -1.07 14.39 -14.66
N ALA A 117 -0.26 13.90 -13.72
CA ALA A 117 -0.27 12.49 -13.31
C ALA A 117 -1.37 12.27 -12.26
N LYS A 118 -2.15 11.18 -12.38
CA LYS A 118 -3.15 10.82 -11.38
C LYS A 118 -2.49 10.34 -10.10
N THR A 119 -3.08 10.65 -8.95
CA THR A 119 -2.53 10.25 -7.65
C THR A 119 -2.48 8.73 -7.49
N THR A 120 -3.44 8.02 -8.05
CA THR A 120 -3.45 6.54 -8.12
C THR A 120 -2.23 5.97 -8.82
N ASP A 121 -1.84 6.56 -9.96
CA ASP A 121 -0.73 6.06 -10.77
C ASP A 121 0.62 6.32 -10.07
N ILE A 122 0.73 7.46 -9.38
CA ILE A 122 1.90 7.78 -8.56
C ILE A 122 2.02 6.80 -7.38
N LEU A 123 0.91 6.48 -6.72
CA LEU A 123 0.89 5.51 -5.63
C LEU A 123 1.20 4.09 -6.13
N GLN A 124 0.67 3.68 -7.28
CA GLN A 124 0.99 2.38 -7.90
C GLN A 124 2.48 2.29 -8.22
N PHE A 125 3.02 3.31 -8.88
CA PHE A 125 4.46 3.37 -9.16
C PHE A 125 5.28 3.35 -7.87
N PHE A 126 4.84 4.05 -6.81
CA PHE A 126 5.52 4.04 -5.52
C PHE A 126 5.56 2.65 -4.88
N VAL A 127 4.46 1.90 -4.95
CA VAL A 127 4.39 0.52 -4.47
C VAL A 127 5.31 -0.39 -5.30
N ASN A 128 5.25 -0.31 -6.62
CA ASN A 128 6.12 -1.08 -7.51
C ASN A 128 7.60 -0.74 -7.29
N LEU A 129 7.92 0.54 -7.05
CA LEU A 129 9.28 1.00 -6.75
C LEU A 129 9.80 0.38 -5.46
N ILE A 130 9.00 0.33 -4.40
CA ILE A 130 9.38 -0.31 -3.14
C ILE A 130 9.71 -1.79 -3.39
N LYS A 131 8.83 -2.49 -4.10
CA LYS A 131 9.02 -3.92 -4.43
C LYS A 131 10.28 -4.14 -5.27
N ALA A 132 10.46 -3.35 -6.33
CA ALA A 132 11.62 -3.44 -7.22
C ALA A 132 12.94 -3.15 -6.48
N VAL A 133 12.98 -2.12 -5.64
CA VAL A 133 14.18 -1.78 -4.85
C VAL A 133 14.47 -2.85 -3.80
N ASN A 134 13.47 -3.52 -3.23
CA ASN A 134 13.69 -4.64 -2.32
C ASN A 134 14.31 -5.85 -3.02
N VAL A 135 13.97 -6.11 -4.28
CA VAL A 135 14.62 -7.15 -5.09
C VAL A 135 16.10 -6.81 -5.28
N LEU A 136 16.40 -5.55 -5.62
CA LEU A 136 17.78 -5.07 -5.80
C LEU A 136 18.60 -5.08 -4.50
N TYR A 137 17.98 -4.66 -3.40
CA TYR A 137 18.64 -4.39 -2.12
C TYR A 137 17.86 -4.94 -0.92
N PRO A 138 17.86 -6.26 -0.69
CA PRO A 138 17.11 -6.87 0.43
C PRO A 138 17.56 -6.41 1.83
N SER A 139 18.75 -5.80 1.96
CA SER A 139 19.36 -5.45 3.25
C SER A 139 19.67 -3.97 3.44
N SER A 140 19.48 -3.11 2.42
CA SER A 140 19.86 -1.69 2.50
C SER A 140 18.69 -0.74 2.27
N GLY A 141 17.91 -0.51 3.32
CA GLY A 141 16.78 0.43 3.32
C GLY A 141 17.15 1.90 3.02
N GLY A 142 18.42 2.27 3.19
CA GLY A 142 18.88 3.65 2.94
C GLY A 142 18.85 4.10 1.47
N ILE A 143 18.81 3.18 0.51
CA ILE A 143 18.65 3.52 -0.91
C ILE A 143 17.19 3.84 -1.22
N LEU A 144 16.27 3.03 -0.69
CA LEU A 144 14.84 3.21 -0.88
C LEU A 144 14.41 4.59 -0.39
N ASP A 145 14.82 5.00 0.81
CA ASP A 145 14.48 6.33 1.33
C ASP A 145 14.97 7.45 0.41
N LYS A 146 16.22 7.41 -0.04
CA LYS A 146 16.79 8.45 -0.93
C LYS A 146 16.08 8.58 -2.28
N VAL A 147 15.59 7.48 -2.85
CA VAL A 147 14.86 7.50 -4.13
C VAL A 147 13.41 7.93 -3.91
N CYS A 148 12.79 7.44 -2.83
CA CYS A 148 11.40 7.72 -2.49
C CYS A 148 11.18 9.14 -1.95
N ASP A 149 12.19 9.82 -1.41
CA ASP A 149 12.06 11.13 -0.76
C ASP A 149 11.33 12.17 -1.63
N ASP A 150 11.66 12.23 -2.92
CA ASP A 150 11.00 13.17 -3.85
C ASP A 150 9.51 12.82 -4.07
N ILE A 151 9.17 11.52 -4.13
CA ILE A 151 7.79 11.04 -4.25
C ILE A 151 7.02 11.33 -2.97
N LYS A 152 7.60 11.00 -1.80
CA LYS A 152 7.02 11.27 -0.48
C LYS A 152 6.74 12.77 -0.31
N ALA A 153 7.70 13.63 -0.67
CA ALA A 153 7.53 15.08 -0.62
C ALA A 153 6.41 15.56 -1.55
N TYR A 154 6.32 15.02 -2.76
CA TYR A 154 5.27 15.38 -3.71
C TYR A 154 3.87 14.95 -3.23
N LEU A 155 3.74 13.71 -2.75
CA LEU A 155 2.48 13.15 -2.24
C LEU A 155 1.96 13.88 -0.99
N ARG A 156 2.85 14.38 -0.11
CA ARG A 156 2.47 15.20 1.05
C ARG A 156 1.73 16.48 0.67
N HIS A 157 2.03 17.07 -0.49
CA HIS A 157 1.40 18.33 -0.92
C HIS A 157 0.04 18.09 -1.60
N ARG A 158 -0.24 16.86 -2.05
CA ARG A 158 -1.50 16.49 -2.70
C ARG A 158 -2.56 16.12 -1.65
N LYS A 159 -3.65 16.88 -1.63
CA LYS A 159 -4.75 16.74 -0.66
C LYS A 159 -5.52 15.43 -0.81
N ASP A 160 -5.60 14.90 -2.03
CA ASP A 160 -6.34 13.69 -2.41
C ASP A 160 -5.59 12.38 -2.12
N THR A 161 -4.32 12.46 -1.70
CA THR A 161 -3.49 11.26 -1.52
C THR A 161 -3.99 10.36 -0.39
N VAL A 162 -4.35 10.92 0.76
CA VAL A 162 -4.82 10.12 1.90
C VAL A 162 -6.09 9.37 1.52
N ARG A 163 -7.05 10.08 0.91
CA ARG A 163 -8.29 9.49 0.39
C ARG A 163 -8.01 8.36 -0.61
N ALA A 164 -7.08 8.55 -1.53
CA ALA A 164 -6.70 7.52 -2.52
C ALA A 164 -6.09 6.27 -1.86
N ILE A 165 -5.22 6.44 -0.86
CA ILE A 165 -4.65 5.32 -0.09
C ILE A 165 -5.76 4.57 0.65
N VAL A 166 -6.62 5.28 1.37
CA VAL A 166 -7.73 4.69 2.13
C VAL A 166 -8.65 3.90 1.19
N LEU A 167 -9.04 4.47 0.05
CA LEU A 167 -9.87 3.77 -0.95
C LEU A 167 -9.19 2.50 -1.49
N GLY A 168 -7.87 2.54 -1.71
CA GLY A 168 -7.08 1.38 -2.12
C GLY A 168 -7.06 0.27 -1.06
N LEU A 169 -7.02 0.62 0.23
CA LEU A 169 -7.01 -0.34 1.34
C LEU A 169 -8.38 -1.03 1.56
N ILE A 170 -9.47 -0.29 1.36
CA ILE A 170 -10.85 -0.80 1.52
C ILE A 170 -11.26 -1.69 0.32
N GLY A 171 -10.59 -1.57 -0.82
CA GLY A 171 -10.96 -2.32 -2.03
C GLY A 171 -12.34 -1.92 -2.60
N SER A 172 -12.81 -0.70 -2.29
CA SER A 172 -14.18 -0.24 -2.59
C SER A 172 -14.31 0.59 -3.88
N SER A 173 -13.26 0.68 -4.70
CA SER A 173 -13.45 1.26 -6.04
C SER A 173 -14.13 0.20 -6.90
N GLY A 174 -15.34 0.49 -7.39
CA GLY A 174 -15.98 -0.30 -8.46
C GLY A 174 -15.13 -0.37 -9.73
N ASP A 175 -14.11 0.47 -9.82
CA ASP A 175 -12.96 0.27 -10.68
C ASP A 175 -11.95 -0.63 -9.97
N SER A 176 -11.75 -1.84 -10.51
CA SER A 176 -10.68 -2.77 -10.20
C SER A 176 -9.31 -2.14 -10.51
N SER A 177 -8.94 -1.09 -9.79
CA SER A 177 -7.64 -0.44 -9.87
C SER A 177 -6.61 -1.42 -9.31
N ASP A 178 -5.58 -1.73 -10.11
CA ASP A 178 -4.48 -2.62 -9.70
C ASP A 178 -3.90 -2.23 -8.33
N LEU A 179 -3.95 -0.93 -8.00
CA LEU A 179 -3.54 -0.40 -6.70
C LEU A 179 -4.36 -0.95 -5.53
N ALA A 180 -5.68 -1.07 -5.69
CA ALA A 180 -6.54 -1.59 -4.63
C ALA A 180 -6.26 -3.07 -4.39
N LEU A 181 -6.07 -3.86 -5.46
CA LEU A 181 -5.71 -5.27 -5.34
C LEU A 181 -4.36 -5.44 -4.65
N VAL A 182 -3.35 -4.66 -5.07
CA VAL A 182 -2.03 -4.73 -4.48
C VAL A 182 -2.06 -4.32 -3.01
N LEU A 183 -2.62 -3.16 -2.67
CA LEU A 183 -2.65 -2.69 -1.28
C LEU A 183 -3.48 -3.60 -0.36
N HIS A 184 -4.60 -4.14 -0.85
CA HIS A 184 -5.40 -5.09 -0.08
C HIS A 184 -4.68 -6.44 0.10
N SER A 185 -3.88 -6.87 -0.89
CA SER A 185 -3.03 -8.06 -0.75
C SER A 185 -1.90 -7.83 0.26
N GLU A 186 -1.27 -6.65 0.25
CA GLU A 186 -0.24 -6.27 1.23
C GLU A 186 -0.82 -6.17 2.65
N LEU A 187 -2.05 -5.67 2.80
CA LEU A 187 -2.73 -5.68 4.09
C LEU A 187 -2.90 -7.10 4.65
N LYS A 188 -3.21 -8.09 3.79
CA LYS A 188 -3.38 -9.49 4.19
C LYS A 188 -2.05 -10.19 4.46
N SER A 189 -1.04 -9.98 3.61
CA SER A 189 0.26 -10.66 3.71
C SER A 189 1.06 -10.22 4.93
N SER A 190 0.88 -8.97 5.36
CA SER A 190 1.61 -8.37 6.47
C SER A 190 1.01 -8.73 7.85
N ASN A 191 -0.04 -9.55 7.85
CA ASN A 191 -0.78 -9.98 9.03
C ASN A 191 -0.07 -11.08 9.85
N GLU A 192 0.97 -11.70 9.29
CA GLU A 192 1.63 -12.85 9.92
C GLU A 192 2.76 -12.46 10.91
N ASP A 193 3.32 -11.23 10.87
CA ASP A 193 4.60 -10.96 11.57
C ASP A 193 4.81 -9.56 12.21
N ASN A 194 3.83 -8.64 12.27
CA ASN A 194 4.17 -7.26 12.71
C ASN A 194 3.07 -6.55 13.53
N THR A 195 3.07 -6.76 14.84
CA THR A 195 2.41 -5.83 15.79
C THR A 195 3.21 -4.52 15.80
N LEU A 196 2.56 -3.37 15.59
CA LEU A 196 3.22 -2.07 15.76
C LEU A 196 3.66 -1.86 17.22
N THR A 197 4.89 -2.23 17.55
CA THR A 197 5.60 -1.60 18.66
C THR A 197 6.15 -0.27 18.17
N VAL A 198 5.30 0.77 18.26
CA VAL A 198 5.78 2.15 18.19
C VAL A 198 6.53 2.39 19.50
N TYR A 199 7.85 2.25 19.48
CA TYR A 199 8.69 2.87 20.51
C TYR A 199 8.59 4.38 20.30
N TYR A 200 7.68 5.02 21.04
CA TYR A 200 7.88 6.42 21.38
C TYR A 200 9.07 6.46 22.33
N SER A 201 10.07 7.28 22.00
CA SER A 201 11.04 7.79 22.97
C SER A 201 10.26 8.62 23.99
N SER A 202 9.72 7.97 25.01
CA SER A 202 9.35 8.61 26.26
C SER A 202 10.53 8.36 27.19
N ASP A 203 11.23 9.43 27.54
CA ASP A 203 12.22 9.45 28.60
C ASP A 203 11.53 9.12 29.92
N GLU A 204 11.41 7.83 30.23
CA GLU A 204 11.22 7.35 31.59
C GLU A 204 12.34 6.35 31.86
N GLU A 205 13.36 6.83 32.56
CA GLU A 205 14.39 6.02 33.17
C GLU A 205 13.71 5.04 34.13
N ASP A 206 13.58 3.77 33.74
CA ASP A 206 13.16 2.73 34.66
C ASP A 206 14.17 1.57 34.69
N ASP A 207 14.59 1.32 35.92
CA ASP A 207 15.77 0.62 36.37
C ASP A 207 15.58 -0.90 36.22
N MET A 208 16.21 -1.52 35.22
CA MET A 208 16.24 -2.98 35.07
C MET A 208 17.68 -3.50 35.13
N MET A 209 18.10 -3.78 36.36
CA MET A 209 19.32 -4.47 36.77
C MET A 209 19.54 -5.79 36.00
N VAL A 210 20.50 -5.80 35.08
CA VAL A 210 21.01 -7.03 34.45
C VAL A 210 22.21 -7.55 35.25
N ASN A 211 22.08 -8.77 35.79
CA ASN A 211 23.13 -9.47 36.56
C ASN A 211 24.45 -9.60 35.77
N PRO A 212 25.60 -9.15 36.31
CA PRO A 212 26.84 -9.04 35.55
C PRO A 212 27.76 -10.25 35.78
N THR A 213 27.41 -11.45 35.30
CA THR A 213 28.35 -12.59 35.35
C THR A 213 28.16 -13.55 34.18
N GLN A 214 28.62 -13.15 32.99
CA GLN A 214 29.37 -14.00 32.03
C GLN A 214 29.49 -13.30 30.67
N CYS A 215 30.56 -12.54 30.47
CA CYS A 215 31.06 -12.18 29.14
C CYS A 215 32.59 -12.10 29.21
N LYS A 216 33.28 -13.06 28.61
CA LYS A 216 34.73 -12.95 28.37
C LYS A 216 34.96 -12.00 27.19
N PRO A 217 35.86 -11.01 27.27
CA PRO A 217 36.10 -10.10 26.16
C PRO A 217 37.07 -10.73 25.14
N SER A 218 36.82 -10.51 23.86
CA SER A 218 37.79 -10.66 22.77
C SER A 218 37.82 -9.37 21.93
N PRO A 219 38.95 -9.05 21.26
CA PRO A 219 39.50 -7.70 21.28
C PRO A 219 38.99 -6.76 20.17
N ARG A 220 38.74 -5.52 20.62
CA ARG A 220 38.86 -4.22 19.92
C ARG A 220 38.72 -4.22 18.39
N THR A 221 37.54 -3.82 17.91
CA THR A 221 37.44 -2.84 16.82
C THR A 221 36.54 -1.70 17.29
N MET A 222 37.08 -0.49 17.36
CA MET A 222 36.32 0.73 17.63
C MET A 222 35.31 0.94 16.51
N ARG A 223 34.01 0.70 16.78
CA ARG A 223 32.91 1.35 16.08
C ARG A 223 31.96 1.93 17.12
N THR A 224 31.62 3.18 16.90
CA THR A 224 30.86 4.07 17.78
C THR A 224 29.54 3.46 18.22
N SER A 225 29.25 3.66 19.50
CA SER A 225 28.10 3.15 20.23
C SER A 225 26.81 3.86 19.82
N MET A 226 26.08 3.30 18.85
CA MET A 226 24.64 3.61 18.65
C MET A 226 23.87 2.58 17.78
N ASP A 227 24.45 1.41 17.47
CA ASP A 227 23.90 0.48 16.46
C ASP A 227 23.58 -0.94 17.00
N LYS A 228 23.74 -1.18 18.30
CA LYS A 228 23.63 -2.55 18.87
C LYS A 228 22.20 -3.08 19.06
N GLY A 229 21.19 -2.21 19.07
CA GLY A 229 19.78 -2.63 19.16
C GLY A 229 19.23 -3.13 17.81
N ILE A 230 19.76 -2.63 16.70
CA ILE A 230 19.23 -2.90 15.35
C ILE A 230 19.84 -4.19 14.77
N ASP A 231 21.01 -4.64 15.28
CA ASP A 231 21.70 -5.84 14.77
C ASP A 231 21.11 -7.16 15.31
N MET A 232 20.46 -7.16 16.48
CA MET A 232 19.89 -8.39 17.06
C MET A 232 18.60 -8.84 16.34
N LEU A 233 17.76 -7.90 15.85
CA LEU A 233 16.62 -8.24 14.99
C LEU A 233 17.05 -8.84 13.64
N ARG A 234 18.24 -8.48 13.13
CA ARG A 234 18.77 -8.96 11.83
C ARG A 234 19.25 -10.40 11.88
N VAL A 235 19.69 -10.90 13.04
CA VAL A 235 20.20 -12.27 13.22
C VAL A 235 19.06 -13.29 13.39
N LEU A 236 17.88 -12.85 13.84
CA LEU A 236 16.73 -13.72 14.14
C LEU A 236 15.84 -14.06 12.92
N GLY A 237 16.19 -13.60 11.72
CA GLY A 237 15.45 -13.97 10.50
C GLY A 237 14.00 -13.46 10.45
N LEU A 238 13.66 -12.43 11.24
CA LEU A 238 12.38 -11.73 11.15
C LEU A 238 12.33 -11.02 9.79
N SER A 239 11.62 -11.66 8.87
CA SER A 239 11.23 -11.23 7.53
C SER A 239 11.48 -9.74 7.23
N ASN A 240 12.55 -9.45 6.47
CA ASN A 240 12.89 -8.11 5.97
C ASN A 240 11.93 -7.64 4.85
N LYS A 241 10.64 -8.01 4.89
CA LYS A 241 9.65 -7.44 3.97
C LYS A 241 9.31 -6.04 4.48
N THR A 242 9.71 -5.01 3.73
CA THR A 242 9.33 -3.64 4.05
C THR A 242 7.81 -3.55 4.03
N ASP A 243 7.19 -3.22 5.15
CA ASP A 243 5.75 -3.01 5.21
C ASP A 243 5.39 -1.77 4.38
N ILE A 244 4.82 -2.01 3.20
CA ILE A 244 4.46 -0.98 2.21
C ILE A 244 3.39 -0.07 2.79
N VAL A 245 2.41 -0.64 3.51
CA VAL A 245 1.34 0.12 4.16
C VAL A 245 1.93 1.02 5.25
N LYS A 246 2.84 0.50 6.06
CA LYS A 246 3.58 1.31 7.05
C LYS A 246 4.35 2.44 6.38
N MET A 247 5.01 2.18 5.25
CA MET A 247 5.72 3.21 4.51
C MET A 247 4.76 4.29 3.98
N LEU A 248 3.63 3.92 3.39
CA LEU A 248 2.60 4.85 2.91
C LEU A 248 2.03 5.71 4.05
N VAL A 249 1.71 5.11 5.19
CA VAL A 249 1.20 5.83 6.38
C VAL A 249 2.26 6.78 6.94
N SER A 250 3.54 6.36 6.96
CA SER A 250 4.66 7.19 7.41
C SER A 250 4.87 8.46 6.59
N ILE A 251 4.38 8.51 5.34
CA ILE A 251 4.49 9.71 4.49
C ILE A 251 3.81 10.89 5.19
N PHE A 252 2.65 10.67 5.81
CA PHE A 252 1.86 11.74 6.40
C PHE A 252 2.19 12.01 7.88
N GLY A 253 2.93 11.10 8.53
CA GLY A 253 3.45 11.26 9.89
C GLY A 253 2.39 11.16 10.99
N LYS A 254 1.15 11.62 10.73
CA LYS A 254 0.01 11.55 11.65
C LYS A 254 -0.98 10.49 11.19
N LYS A 255 -1.33 9.58 12.09
CA LYS A 255 -2.34 8.53 11.85
C LYS A 255 -3.76 9.11 11.84
N ASP A 256 -3.99 10.22 12.51
CA ASP A 256 -5.33 10.81 12.70
C ASP A 256 -5.98 11.20 11.38
N LEU A 257 -5.23 11.81 10.46
CA LEU A 257 -5.72 12.18 9.12
C LEU A 257 -6.22 10.95 8.33
N PHE A 258 -5.55 9.81 8.52
CA PHE A 258 -5.96 8.57 7.88
C PHE A 258 -7.26 8.04 8.48
N ILE A 259 -7.39 8.10 9.81
CA ILE A 259 -8.57 7.62 10.53
C ILE A 259 -9.79 8.48 10.21
N GLU A 260 -9.63 9.80 10.17
CA GLU A 260 -10.70 10.74 9.82
C GLU A 260 -11.21 10.49 8.38
N GLU A 261 -10.30 10.35 7.41
CA GLU A 261 -10.68 10.01 6.03
C GLU A 261 -11.30 8.62 5.92
N TYR A 262 -10.79 7.63 6.67
CA TYR A 262 -11.39 6.30 6.74
C TYR A 262 -12.81 6.35 7.29
N GLN A 263 -13.04 7.09 8.38
CA GLN A 263 -14.36 7.28 8.97
C GLN A 263 -15.33 7.98 7.98
N ALA A 264 -14.86 9.00 7.26
CA ALA A 264 -15.65 9.70 6.25
C ALA A 264 -16.03 8.80 5.06
N ILE A 265 -15.09 7.99 4.56
CA ILE A 265 -15.37 7.03 3.47
C ILE A 265 -16.28 5.90 3.95
N LEU A 266 -16.01 5.34 5.13
CA LEU A 266 -16.80 4.24 5.69
C LEU A 266 -18.24 4.68 5.96
N SER A 267 -18.47 5.88 6.53
CA SER A 267 -19.84 6.39 6.77
C SER A 267 -20.64 6.47 5.47
N SER A 268 -20.05 7.10 4.44
CA SER A 268 -20.67 7.23 3.12
C SER A 268 -20.95 5.87 2.49
N LYS A 269 -20.01 4.92 2.62
CA LYS A 269 -20.16 3.56 2.10
C LYS A 269 -21.29 2.81 2.82
N LEU A 270 -21.32 2.85 4.15
CA LEU A 270 -22.32 2.15 4.96
C LEU A 270 -23.75 2.68 4.72
N LEU A 271 -23.90 4.00 4.53
CA LEU A 271 -25.21 4.61 4.23
C LEU A 271 -25.72 4.26 2.83
N ALA A 272 -24.81 3.97 1.89
CA ALA A 272 -25.16 3.55 0.55
C ALA A 272 -25.56 2.06 0.45
N LEU A 273 -25.34 1.25 1.49
CA LEU A 273 -25.68 -0.17 1.50
C LEU A 273 -27.19 -0.38 1.72
N SER A 274 -27.86 -1.00 0.74
CA SER A 274 -29.30 -1.34 0.84
C SER A 274 -29.58 -2.69 1.50
N ASP A 275 -28.63 -3.63 1.47
CA ASP A 275 -28.76 -5.00 1.96
C ASP A 275 -28.24 -5.20 3.40
N TYR A 276 -27.65 -4.14 3.97
CA TYR A 276 -27.04 -4.11 5.29
C TYR A 276 -26.01 -5.25 5.48
N ASP A 277 -25.31 -5.68 4.43
CA ASP A 277 -24.20 -6.64 4.56
C ASP A 277 -22.91 -5.88 4.93
N THR A 278 -22.36 -6.20 6.09
CA THR A 278 -21.14 -5.56 6.62
C THR A 278 -19.94 -6.50 6.62
N THR A 279 -20.04 -7.68 5.99
CA THR A 279 -19.03 -8.74 6.13
C THR A 279 -17.65 -8.28 5.63
N GLN A 280 -17.59 -7.55 4.51
CA GLN A 280 -16.34 -7.04 3.94
C GLN A 280 -15.73 -5.92 4.80
N GLU A 281 -16.57 -5.04 5.33
CA GLU A 281 -16.20 -3.89 6.15
C GLU A 281 -15.64 -4.35 7.48
N VAL A 282 -16.26 -5.37 8.10
CA VAL A 282 -15.72 -6.03 9.30
C VAL A 282 -14.34 -6.63 9.01
N ALA A 283 -14.20 -7.41 7.94
CA ALA A 283 -12.91 -8.03 7.60
C ALA A 283 -11.80 -6.99 7.36
N THR A 284 -12.13 -5.89 6.67
CA THR A 284 -11.20 -4.79 6.42
C THR A 284 -10.83 -4.06 7.72
N LEU A 285 -11.82 -3.81 8.60
CA LEU A 285 -11.60 -3.17 9.88
C LEU A 285 -10.64 -3.98 10.76
N GLU A 286 -10.79 -5.30 10.83
CA GLU A 286 -9.92 -6.15 11.64
C GLU A 286 -8.46 -6.10 11.17
N LEU A 287 -8.22 -6.05 9.85
CA LEU A 287 -6.87 -5.84 9.30
C LEU A 287 -6.31 -4.47 9.69
N LEU A 288 -7.14 -3.43 9.66
CA LEU A 288 -6.72 -2.07 10.05
C LEU A 288 -6.46 -1.95 11.55
N LYS A 289 -7.21 -2.65 12.42
CA LYS A 289 -6.99 -2.68 13.88
C LYS A 289 -5.60 -3.17 14.23
N ILE A 290 -5.09 -4.16 13.51
CA ILE A 290 -3.74 -4.70 13.73
C ILE A 290 -2.65 -3.66 13.45
N ARG A 291 -2.92 -2.70 12.56
CA ARG A 291 -1.97 -1.65 12.15
C ARG A 291 -2.12 -0.34 12.93
N PHE A 292 -3.34 0.12 13.16
CA PHE A 292 -3.62 1.41 13.77
C PHE A 292 -3.91 1.33 15.26
N GLY A 293 -4.24 0.13 15.77
CA GLY A 293 -4.70 -0.10 17.13
C GLY A 293 -6.23 -0.03 17.22
N GLU A 294 -6.78 -0.73 18.21
CA GLU A 294 -8.22 -0.86 18.42
C GLU A 294 -8.87 0.46 18.87
N ALA A 295 -8.22 1.19 19.78
CA ALA A 295 -8.75 2.43 20.33
C ALA A 295 -9.02 3.51 19.26
N ALA A 296 -8.15 3.59 18.27
CA ALA A 296 -8.23 4.61 17.22
C ALA A 296 -9.36 4.33 16.21
N LEU A 297 -9.78 3.07 16.08
CA LEU A 297 -10.82 2.63 15.15
C LEU A 297 -12.16 2.31 15.82
N HIS A 298 -12.29 2.60 17.12
CA HIS A 298 -13.50 2.33 17.90
C HIS A 298 -14.76 2.95 17.28
N ASN A 299 -14.67 4.19 16.78
CA ASN A 299 -15.80 4.87 16.14
C ASN A 299 -16.26 4.12 14.87
N CYS A 300 -15.32 3.65 14.05
CA CYS A 300 -15.62 2.89 12.84
C CYS A 300 -16.27 1.53 13.16
N GLU A 301 -15.84 0.88 14.24
CA GLU A 301 -16.49 -0.34 14.72
C GLU A 301 -17.93 -0.09 15.18
N ALA A 302 -18.15 0.98 15.94
CA ALA A 302 -19.47 1.39 16.38
C ALA A 302 -20.40 1.66 15.17
N MET A 303 -19.91 2.32 14.13
CA MET A 303 -20.67 2.55 12.89
C MET A 303 -21.10 1.25 12.20
N ILE A 304 -20.22 0.26 12.11
CA ILE A 304 -20.54 -1.06 11.53
C ILE A 304 -21.56 -1.80 12.41
N ARG A 305 -21.41 -1.71 13.73
CA ARG A 305 -22.34 -2.30 14.69
C ARG A 305 -23.73 -1.68 14.60
N ASP A 306 -23.82 -0.37 14.41
CA ASP A 306 -25.08 0.35 14.20
C ASP A 306 -25.84 -0.20 12.98
N LEU A 307 -25.14 -0.52 11.88
CA LEU A 307 -25.76 -1.09 10.68
C LEU A 307 -26.26 -2.52 10.91
N ALA A 308 -25.48 -3.34 11.63
CA ALA A 308 -25.91 -4.68 12.04
C ALA A 308 -27.12 -4.64 13.00
N GLU A 309 -27.17 -3.67 13.91
CA GLU A 309 -28.32 -3.43 14.78
C GLU A 309 -29.54 -2.94 13.99
N THR A 310 -29.34 -2.04 13.02
CA THR A 310 -30.37 -1.55 12.09
C THR A 310 -31.05 -2.72 11.39
N LYS A 311 -30.29 -3.65 10.81
CA LYS A 311 -30.84 -4.84 10.13
C LYS A 311 -31.77 -5.65 11.04
N ARG A 312 -31.37 -5.83 12.30
CA ARG A 312 -32.18 -6.55 13.32
C ARG A 312 -33.44 -5.78 13.70
N ILE A 313 -33.32 -4.47 13.89
CA ILE A 313 -34.45 -3.59 14.24
C ILE A 313 -35.46 -3.56 13.08
N GLN A 314 -34.99 -3.34 11.85
CA GLN A 314 -35.84 -3.29 10.66
C GLN A 314 -36.58 -4.61 10.43
N SER A 315 -35.92 -5.75 10.66
CA SER A 315 -36.56 -7.07 10.60
C SER A 315 -37.69 -7.22 11.64
N ASN A 316 -37.47 -6.74 12.87
CA ASN A 316 -38.49 -6.77 13.91
C ASN A 316 -39.66 -5.83 13.61
N ILE A 317 -39.38 -4.62 13.14
CA ILE A 317 -40.42 -3.64 12.77
C ILE A 317 -41.25 -4.18 11.60
N SER A 318 -40.61 -4.75 10.57
CA SER A 318 -41.30 -5.36 9.44
C SER A 318 -42.25 -6.50 9.87
N ARG A 319 -41.87 -7.28 10.89
CA ARG A 319 -42.73 -8.32 11.47
C ARG A 319 -43.94 -7.71 12.18
N MET A 320 -43.74 -6.67 12.99
CA MET A 320 -44.81 -5.96 13.70
C MET A 320 -45.80 -5.28 12.72
N GLN A 321 -45.29 -4.69 11.64
CA GLN A 321 -46.14 -4.07 10.61
C GLN A 321 -47.05 -5.08 9.91
N LYS A 322 -46.55 -6.29 9.64
CA LYS A 322 -47.33 -7.39 9.07
C LYS A 322 -48.42 -7.87 10.03
N GLU A 323 -48.12 -7.94 11.33
CA GLU A 323 -49.10 -8.30 12.37
C GLU A 323 -50.22 -7.24 12.49
N ASP A 324 -49.88 -5.96 12.40
CA ASP A 324 -50.83 -4.84 12.46
C ASP A 324 -51.70 -4.69 11.18
N ARG A 325 -51.51 -5.56 10.15
CA ARG A 325 -52.25 -5.57 8.86
C ARG A 325 -52.30 -4.21 8.14
N ARG A 326 -51.31 -3.33 8.36
CA ARG A 326 -51.21 -2.05 7.66
C ARG A 326 -50.45 -2.25 6.34
N GLY A 327 -51.19 -2.59 5.28
CA GLY A 327 -50.66 -2.78 3.92
C GLY A 327 -50.43 -1.47 3.16
N GLY A 328 -49.63 -0.56 3.72
CA GLY A 328 -49.21 0.70 3.07
C GLY A 328 -47.76 0.67 2.58
N SER A 329 -47.29 1.81 2.07
CA SER A 329 -45.88 2.02 1.68
C SER A 329 -44.92 1.65 2.82
N THR A 330 -43.97 0.76 2.54
CA THR A 330 -42.96 0.33 3.50
C THR A 330 -41.81 1.34 3.52
N MET A 331 -41.49 1.86 4.71
CA MET A 331 -40.33 2.72 4.93
C MET A 331 -39.22 1.92 5.59
N ASP A 332 -38.06 1.85 4.93
CA ASP A 332 -36.84 1.38 5.55
C ASP A 332 -36.07 2.55 6.14
N CYS A 333 -35.49 2.37 7.34
CA CYS A 333 -34.74 3.40 8.02
C CYS A 333 -33.39 2.83 8.49
N THR A 334 -32.32 3.58 8.21
CA THR A 334 -31.00 3.29 8.75
C THR A 334 -30.82 4.04 10.07
N ILE A 335 -30.55 3.32 11.15
CA ILE A 335 -30.47 3.87 12.50
C ILE A 335 -29.00 3.95 12.90
N VAL A 336 -28.52 5.17 13.17
CA VAL A 336 -27.12 5.46 13.42
C VAL A 336 -26.91 6.18 14.75
N SER A 337 -25.77 5.95 15.40
CA SER A 337 -25.43 6.58 16.67
C SER A 337 -24.76 7.94 16.45
N ARG A 338 -25.39 9.02 16.90
CA ARG A 338 -24.92 10.42 16.69
C ARG A 338 -23.47 10.69 17.11
N LEU A 339 -22.95 10.03 18.15
CA LEU A 339 -21.62 10.32 18.70
C LEU A 339 -20.46 9.64 17.95
N PHE A 340 -20.73 8.59 17.18
CA PHE A 340 -19.69 7.78 16.54
C PHE A 340 -19.56 8.04 15.03
N TRP A 341 -20.59 8.65 14.44
CA TRP A 341 -20.62 9.02 13.04
C TRP A 341 -20.00 10.41 12.83
N PRO A 342 -19.37 10.67 11.68
CA PRO A 342 -18.93 12.02 11.32
C PRO A 342 -20.14 12.94 11.18
N GLU A 343 -19.90 14.26 11.13
CA GLU A 343 -20.96 15.24 10.90
C GLU A 343 -21.69 14.93 9.60
N LEU A 344 -22.96 14.51 9.74
CA LEU A 344 -23.85 14.22 8.63
C LEU A 344 -24.47 15.52 8.13
N PRO A 345 -24.65 15.70 6.81
CA PRO A 345 -25.28 16.89 6.28
C PRO A 345 -26.72 16.98 6.78
N ASP A 346 -27.03 18.09 7.46
CA ASP A 346 -28.36 18.44 7.92
C ASP A 346 -28.81 19.67 7.15
N GLU A 347 -29.70 19.46 6.18
CA GLU A 347 -30.35 20.55 5.45
C GLU A 347 -31.79 20.69 5.95
N ASP A 348 -32.21 21.93 6.21
CA ASP A 348 -33.58 22.26 6.61
C ASP A 348 -34.55 21.94 5.46
N PHE A 349 -35.02 20.70 5.44
CA PHE A 349 -35.99 20.19 4.48
C PHE A 349 -37.24 19.72 5.20
N VAL A 350 -38.38 20.29 4.82
CA VAL A 350 -39.70 19.85 5.31
C VAL A 350 -40.27 18.82 4.34
N PRO A 351 -40.34 17.53 4.74
CA PRO A 351 -40.85 16.49 3.87
C PRO A 351 -42.37 16.57 3.68
N HIS A 352 -42.87 15.88 2.65
CA HIS A 352 -44.30 15.78 2.38
C HIS A 352 -45.06 15.16 3.59
N PRO A 353 -46.30 15.60 3.92
CA PRO A 353 -47.04 15.12 5.09
C PRO A 353 -47.22 13.59 5.17
N GLN A 354 -47.30 12.92 4.01
CA GLN A 354 -47.36 11.45 3.98
C GLN A 354 -46.08 10.80 4.52
N LEU A 355 -44.92 11.38 4.20
CA LEU A 355 -43.63 10.89 4.68
C LEU A 355 -43.46 11.16 6.18
N ILE A 356 -43.95 12.31 6.66
CA ILE A 356 -43.99 12.64 8.11
C ILE A 356 -44.84 11.60 8.86
N ALA A 357 -46.01 11.23 8.35
CA ALA A 357 -46.86 10.22 8.98
C ALA A 357 -46.17 8.83 9.04
N LEU A 358 -45.44 8.45 7.99
CA LEU A 358 -44.63 7.22 7.98
C LEU A 358 -43.46 7.28 8.98
N GLN A 359 -42.77 8.42 9.06
CA GLN A 359 -41.70 8.67 10.03
C GLN A 359 -42.21 8.57 11.47
N GLU A 360 -43.34 9.19 11.79
CA GLU A 360 -43.97 9.10 13.12
C GLU A 360 -44.36 7.67 13.47
N GLN A 361 -44.89 6.91 12.51
CA GLN A 361 -45.21 5.50 12.70
C GLN A 361 -43.95 4.68 12.99
N GLN A 362 -42.86 4.92 12.25
CA GLN A 362 -41.57 4.27 12.50
C GLN A 362 -41.03 4.59 13.91
N VAL A 363 -41.12 5.85 14.35
CA VAL A 363 -40.73 6.28 15.71
C VAL A 363 -41.52 5.53 16.78
N GLN A 364 -42.82 5.29 16.57
CA GLN A 364 -43.65 4.54 17.52
C GLN A 364 -43.21 3.08 17.62
N TYR A 365 -42.95 2.41 16.50
CA TYR A 365 -42.44 1.03 16.51
C TYR A 365 -41.07 0.94 17.19
N TYR A 366 -40.18 1.88 16.89
CA TYR A 366 -38.86 1.94 17.52
C TYR A 366 -38.95 2.14 19.05
N LYS A 367 -39.80 3.06 19.52
CA LYS A 367 -40.01 3.30 20.96
C LYS A 367 -40.47 2.06 21.71
N ARG A 368 -41.31 1.21 21.09
CA ARG A 368 -41.74 -0.07 21.68
C ARG A 368 -40.57 -1.06 21.83
N LEU A 369 -39.61 -1.04 20.91
CA LEU A 369 -38.46 -1.94 20.90
C LEU A 369 -37.31 -1.45 21.79
N LYS A 370 -37.07 -0.14 21.88
CA LYS A 370 -35.86 0.46 22.46
C LYS A 370 -36.13 1.68 23.36
N ALA A 371 -37.15 1.61 24.22
CA ALA A 371 -37.38 2.64 25.24
C ALA A 371 -36.15 2.78 26.19
N PRO A 372 -35.75 4.01 26.59
CA PRO A 372 -36.38 5.32 26.38
C PRO A 372 -35.85 6.13 25.19
N ARG A 373 -35.17 5.49 24.22
CA ARG A 373 -34.50 6.21 23.11
C ARG A 373 -35.52 6.83 22.14
N THR A 374 -35.14 7.96 21.53
CA THR A 374 -35.92 8.65 20.49
C THR A 374 -35.12 8.71 19.19
N LEU A 375 -35.82 8.86 18.06
CA LEU A 375 -35.21 8.99 16.73
C LEU A 375 -35.39 10.42 16.24
N GLU A 376 -34.36 10.92 15.59
CA GLU A 376 -34.33 12.20 14.88
C GLU A 376 -33.97 11.85 13.42
N PHE A 377 -34.78 12.32 12.47
CA PHE A 377 -34.58 11.98 11.05
C PHE A 377 -33.70 13.03 10.38
N ILE A 378 -32.66 12.56 9.69
CA ILE A 378 -31.84 13.39 8.81
C ILE A 378 -32.37 13.22 7.39
N ASN A 379 -33.27 14.11 6.98
CA ASN A 379 -34.00 13.97 5.72
C ASN A 379 -33.11 14.15 4.48
N ALA A 380 -32.02 14.92 4.59
CA ALA A 380 -31.11 15.22 3.48
C ALA A 380 -30.41 13.98 2.89
N LEU A 381 -30.23 12.93 3.68
CA LEU A 381 -29.60 11.66 3.27
C LEU A 381 -30.62 10.60 2.81
N GLY A 382 -31.91 10.93 2.82
CA GLY A 382 -32.97 10.00 2.44
C GLY A 382 -33.01 9.73 0.93
N HIS A 383 -33.27 8.48 0.57
CA HIS A 383 -33.59 8.09 -0.80
C HIS A 383 -35.05 7.65 -0.88
N VAL A 384 -35.78 8.16 -1.87
CA VAL A 384 -37.20 7.81 -2.10
C VAL A 384 -37.35 7.34 -3.54
N GLN A 385 -37.98 6.20 -3.73
CA GLN A 385 -38.37 5.70 -5.03
C GLN A 385 -39.85 6.06 -5.27
N LEU A 386 -40.10 6.84 -6.32
CA LEU A 386 -41.44 7.30 -6.69
C LEU A 386 -41.85 6.67 -8.02
N GLU A 387 -43.07 6.15 -8.09
CA GLU A 387 -43.70 5.73 -9.33
C GLU A 387 -44.62 6.88 -9.81
N LEU A 388 -44.36 7.38 -11.02
CA LEU A 388 -45.08 8.51 -11.60
C LEU A 388 -45.94 8.02 -12.76
N GLU A 389 -47.26 8.09 -12.59
CA GLU A 389 -48.21 7.85 -13.67
C GLU A 389 -48.47 9.14 -14.43
N TYR A 390 -48.11 9.17 -15.71
CA TYR A 390 -48.41 10.29 -16.60
C TYR A 390 -49.68 10.01 -17.41
N PRO A 391 -50.58 11.00 -17.58
CA PRO A 391 -51.73 10.83 -18.46
C PRO A 391 -51.25 10.68 -19.91
N THR A 392 -51.60 9.56 -20.55
CA THR A 392 -51.32 9.32 -21.97
C THR A 392 -51.95 10.42 -22.81
N THR A 393 -51.12 11.20 -23.49
CA THR A 393 -51.59 12.21 -24.44
C THR A 393 -52.23 11.47 -25.61
N SER A 394 -53.55 11.50 -25.70
CA SER A 394 -54.28 11.09 -26.90
C SER A 394 -53.88 12.03 -28.05
N VAL A 395 -53.10 11.51 -29.00
CA VAL A 395 -52.77 12.18 -30.28
C VAL A 395 -53.95 12.08 -31.22
#